data_AF-A0A965F2L6-F1
#
_entry.id   AF-A0A965F2L6-F1
#
_cell.length_a   1.000
_cell.length_b   1.000
_cell.length_c   1.000
_cell.angle_alpha   90.00
_cell.angle_beta   90.00
_cell.angle_gamma   90.00
#
_symmetry.space_group_name_H-M   'P 1'
#
loop_
_entity.id
_entity.type
_entity.pdbx_description
1 polymer ?
#
loop_
_entity_poly.entity_id
_entity_poly.type
_entity_poly.pdbx_seq_one_letter_code
_entity_poly.pdbx_strand_id
1 'polypeptide(L)' 'HPDAFTLVMADLHKPSSGAESTTVRSKELGISIRMVQQYQIGTDQEPTRMDILYGWATLRPSLACRVQG' A
#
# COMPACT_ATOMS: atom_id res chain seq x y z
N HIS A 1 -11.30 8.09 -19.80
CA HIS A 1 -10.10 7.57 -20.50
C HIS A 1 -9.12 6.98 -19.48
N PRO A 2 -8.32 5.95 -19.81
CA PRO A 2 -7.35 5.35 -18.88
C PRO A 2 -6.38 6.38 -18.25
N ASP A 3 -5.88 7.31 -19.06
CA ASP A 3 -4.91 8.33 -18.62
C ASP A 3 -5.52 9.50 -17.81
N ALA A 4 -6.82 9.46 -17.48
CA ALA A 4 -7.45 10.53 -16.72
C ALA A 4 -6.97 10.58 -15.26
N PHE A 5 -6.73 9.39 -14.68
CA PHE A 5 -6.36 9.21 -13.28
C PHE A 5 -5.14 8.30 -13.17
N THR A 6 -4.33 8.50 -12.14
CA THR A 6 -3.18 7.65 -11.85
C THR A 6 -3.14 7.34 -10.37
N LEU A 7 -2.99 6.06 -10.05
CA LEU A 7 -2.71 5.55 -8.71
C LEU A 7 -1.21 5.25 -8.62
N VAL A 8 -0.58 5.66 -7.53
CA VAL A 8 0.82 5.35 -7.24
C VAL A 8 0.92 4.75 -5.85
N MET A 9 1.92 3.88 -5.67
CA MET A 9 2.26 3.30 -4.37
C MET A 9 3.71 3.61 -4.04
N ALA A 10 3.97 3.84 -2.76
CA ALA A 10 5.30 4.08 -2.23
C ALA A 10 5.65 3.03 -1.17
N ASP A 11 6.94 2.75 -1.01
CA ASP A 11 7.38 1.79 -0.02
C ASP A 11 7.42 2.40 1.37
N LEU A 12 6.88 1.67 2.32
CA LEU A 12 6.99 1.99 3.73
C LEU A 12 8.33 1.51 4.29
N HIS A 13 8.93 2.31 5.15
CA HIS A 13 10.19 1.99 5.83
C HIS A 13 10.08 0.66 6.58
N LYS A 14 11.09 -0.21 6.49
CA LYS A 14 11.14 -1.46 7.24
C LYS A 14 11.73 -1.21 8.63
N PRO A 15 11.03 -1.55 9.73
CA PRO A 15 11.60 -1.43 11.06
C PRO A 15 12.85 -2.31 11.18
N SER A 16 13.90 -1.79 11.83
CA SER A 16 15.24 -2.40 11.87
C SER A 16 15.49 -3.33 13.06
N SER A 17 14.62 -3.33 14.09
CA SER A 17 14.83 -4.14 15.29
C SER A 17 13.52 -4.48 15.99
N GLY A 18 13.41 -5.73 16.46
CA GLY A 18 12.31 -6.21 17.30
C GLY A 18 11.06 -6.71 16.56
N ALA A 19 10.99 -6.58 15.23
CA ALA A 19 9.90 -7.10 14.42
C ALA A 19 10.41 -7.64 13.09
N GLU A 20 9.87 -8.79 12.67
CA GLU A 20 10.10 -9.34 11.34
C GLU A 20 9.30 -8.52 10.33
N SER A 21 9.95 -8.05 9.26
CA SER A 21 9.28 -7.24 8.25
C SER A 21 9.65 -7.61 6.82
N THR A 22 8.61 -7.80 6.01
CA THR A 22 8.74 -8.13 4.58
C THR A 22 7.94 -7.13 3.76
N THR A 23 8.48 -6.76 2.60
CA THR A 23 7.71 -6.00 1.60
C THR A 23 7.41 -6.92 0.43
N VAL A 24 6.12 -7.16 0.19
CA VAL A 24 5.63 -7.95 -0.93
C VAL A 24 5.25 -6.99 -2.05
N ARG A 25 5.80 -7.22 -3.24
CA ARG A 25 5.52 -6.42 -4.44
C ARG A 25 4.97 -7.32 -5.54
N SER A 26 3.90 -6.91 -6.17
CA SER A 26 3.44 -7.52 -7.42
C SER A 26 3.52 -6.50 -8.54
N LYS A 27 4.41 -6.76 -9.50
CA LYS A 27 4.56 -5.92 -10.70
C LYS A 27 3.32 -5.97 -11.58
N GLU A 28 2.68 -7.12 -11.67
CA GLU A 28 1.47 -7.33 -12.47
C GLU A 28 0.27 -6.57 -11.90
N LEU A 29 0.12 -6.57 -10.57
CA LEU A 29 -0.98 -5.88 -9.90
C LEU A 29 -0.65 -4.41 -9.56
N GLY A 30 0.60 -3.98 -9.72
CA GLY A 30 1.04 -2.62 -9.39
C GLY A 30 0.97 -2.28 -7.89
N ILE A 31 1.04 -3.29 -7.02
CA ILE A 31 0.89 -3.13 -5.57
C ILE A 31 2.21 -3.32 -4.80
N SER A 32 2.41 -2.53 -3.75
CA SER A 32 3.48 -2.70 -2.75
C SER A 32 2.87 -2.73 -1.36
N ILE A 33 3.05 -3.84 -0.64
CA ILE A 33 2.50 -4.07 0.69
C ILE A 33 3.64 -4.39 1.65
N ARG A 34 3.64 -3.77 2.83
CA ARG A 34 4.56 -4.11 3.93
C ARG A 34 3.83 -4.99 4.95
N MET A 35 4.35 -6.18 5.19
CA MET A 35 3.96 -7.04 6.30
C MET A 35 4.95 -6.86 7.46
N VAL A 36 4.45 -6.70 8.68
CA VAL A 36 5.27 -6.67 9.91
C VAL A 36 4.65 -7.61 10.94
N GLN A 37 5.47 -8.46 11.54
CA GLN A 37 5.08 -9.39 12.60
C GLN A 37 6.01 -9.22 13.80
N GLN A 38 5.44 -9.23 15.01
CA GLN A 38 6.20 -9.09 16.24
C GLN A 38 5.64 -10.01 17.32
N TYR A 39 6.52 -10.68 18.06
CA TYR A 39 6.14 -11.42 19.26
C TYR A 39 6.05 -10.47 20.46
N GLN A 40 4.93 -10.48 21.16
CA GLN A 40 4.70 -9.68 22.35
C GLN A 40 4.90 -10.52 23.61
N ILE A 41 6.08 -10.38 24.24
CA ILE A 41 6.52 -11.19 25.40
C ILE A 41 5.61 -11.12 26.63
N GLY A 42 4.84 -10.04 26.80
CA GLY A 42 4.00 -9.86 27.99
C GLY A 42 2.65 -10.57 27.91
N THR A 43 2.22 -10.96 26.71
CA THR A 43 0.88 -11.54 26.46
C THR A 43 0.95 -12.82 25.64
N ASP A 44 2.15 -13.26 25.25
CA ASP A 44 2.41 -14.39 24.33
C ASP A 44 1.58 -14.31 23.05
N GLN A 45 1.40 -13.09 22.53
CA GLN A 45 0.67 -12.85 21.28
C GLN A 45 1.62 -12.58 20.14
N GLU A 46 1.19 -12.91 18.92
CA GLU A 46 1.94 -12.66 17.68
C GLU A 46 1.17 -11.72 16.74
N PRO A 47 0.98 -10.44 17.11
CA PRO A 47 0.33 -9.47 16.24
C PRO A 47 1.06 -9.35 14.90
N THR A 48 0.25 -9.37 13.84
CA THR A 48 0.69 -9.19 12.46
C THR A 48 -0.09 -8.06 11.82
N ARG A 49 0.59 -7.18 11.09
CA ARG A 49 -0.01 -6.05 10.35
C ARG A 49 0.42 -6.07 8.89
N MET A 50 -0.47 -5.60 8.03
CA MET A 50 -0.21 -5.33 6.63
C MET A 50 -0.54 -3.87 6.34
N ASP A 51 0.44 -3.11 5.84
CA ASP A 51 0.31 -1.69 5.56
C ASP A 51 0.57 -1.40 4.08
N ILE A 52 -0.17 -0.43 3.54
CA ILE A 52 -0.04 0.06 2.17
C ILE A 52 0.07 1.59 2.22
N LEU A 53 1.04 2.14 1.49
CA LEU A 53 1.14 3.59 1.26
C LEU A 53 0.83 3.87 -0.21
N TYR A 54 -0.31 4.52 -0.45
CA TYR A 54 -0.79 4.83 -1.79
C TYR A 54 -1.29 6.27 -1.89
N GLY A 55 -1.35 6.78 -3.11
CA GLY A 55 -1.95 8.06 -3.44
C GLY A 55 -2.48 8.04 -4.87
N TRP A 56 -3.45 8.91 -5.16
CA TRP A 56 -3.98 9.05 -6.52
C TRP A 56 -4.00 10.51 -6.94
N ALA A 57 -3.91 10.74 -8.25
CA ALA A 57 -3.98 12.07 -8.84
C ALA A 57 -4.79 12.05 -10.14
N THR A 58 -5.48 13.15 -10.43
CA THR A 58 -6.16 13.37 -11.71
C THR A 58 -5.21 14.08 -12.67
N LEU A 59 -4.47 13.32 -13.48
CA LEU A 59 -3.46 13.90 -14.37
C LEU A 59 -4.06 14.65 -15.56
N ARG A 60 -5.20 14.19 -16.06
CA ARG A 60 -5.87 14.78 -17.23
C ARG A 60 -7.38 14.90 -16.99
N PRO A 61 -7.82 15.93 -16.25
CA PRO A 61 -9.23 16.10 -15.88
C PRO A 61 -10.17 16.21 -17.08
N SER A 62 -9.71 16.77 -18.20
CA SER A 62 -10.49 16.90 -19.44
C SER A 62 -10.91 15.55 -20.05
N LEU A 63 -10.25 14.45 -19.67
CA LEU A 63 -10.56 13.10 -20.12
C LEU A 63 -11.52 12.34 -19.18
N ALA A 64 -11.96 13.01 -18.10
CA ALA A 64 -12.91 12.48 -17.14
C ALA A 64 -14.29 13.13 -17.35
N CYS A 65 -15.34 12.34 -17.20
CA CYS A 65 -16.72 12.84 -17.18
C CYS A 65 -17.51 12.07 -16.12
N ARG A 66 -18.55 12.72 -15.56
CA ARG A 66 -19.56 12.07 -14.74
C ARG A 66 -20.87 12.12 -15.50
N VAL A 67 -21.36 10.96 -15.94
CA VAL A 67 -22.66 10.84 -16.62
C VAL A 67 -23.73 10.63 -15.57
N GLN A 68 -24.79 11.43 -15.61
CA GLN A 68 -25.95 11.33 -14.72
C GLN A 68 -27.21 11.42 -15.58
N GLY A 69 -28.20 10.57 -15.28
CA GLY A 69 -29.53 10.55 -15.89
C GLY A 69 -30.62 10.92 -14.90
#